data_AF-A0A2E3Z9U6-F1
#
_entry.id   AF-A0A2E3Z9U6-F1
#
_cell.length_a   1.000
_cell.length_b   1.000
_cell.length_c   1.000
_cell.angle_alpha   90.00
_cell.angle_beta   90.00
_cell.angle_gamma   90.00
#
_symmetry.space_group_name_H-M   'P 1'
#
loop_
_entity.id
_entity.type
_entity.pdbx_description
1 polymer ?
#
loop_
_entity_poly.entity_id
_entity_poly.type
_entity_poly.pdbx_seq_one_letter_code
_entity_poly.pdbx_strand_id
1 'polypeptide(L)'
;MWLRRKCDQNLRNVWDGHKLLDLEELESDLETELEHIDFNYEPATLVLDKHEVPPCKGDISVDQVQLVWLPSSIDSNGFSQPEY
;
A
#
# COMPACT_ATOMS: atom_id res chain seq x y z
N MET A 1 19.75 65.18 5.21
CA MET A 1 20.06 63.83 4.68
C MET A 1 19.82 62.66 5.66
N TRP A 2 19.43 62.88 6.93
CA TRP A 2 19.25 61.81 7.92
C TRP A 2 17.86 61.12 7.91
N LEU A 3 16.81 61.84 7.51
CA LEU A 3 15.44 61.32 7.51
C LEU A 3 15.21 60.23 6.44
N ARG A 4 15.85 60.35 5.27
CA ARG A 4 15.70 59.38 4.17
C ARG A 4 16.27 58.01 4.50
N ARG A 5 17.42 57.95 5.20
CA ARG A 5 18.02 56.68 5.63
C ARG A 5 17.20 55.97 6.71
N LYS A 6 16.57 56.71 7.62
CA LYS A 6 15.70 56.12 8.65
C LYS A 6 14.43 55.50 8.04
N CYS A 7 13.84 56.11 7.02
CA CYS A 7 12.72 55.52 6.30
C CYS A 7 13.09 54.21 5.59
N ASP A 8 14.24 54.16 4.90
CA ASP A 8 14.71 52.94 4.22
C ASP A 8 15.03 51.80 5.21
N GLN A 9 15.58 52.13 6.38
CA GLN A 9 15.91 51.13 7.41
C GLN A 9 14.64 50.57 8.06
N ASN A 10 13.64 51.42 8.32
CA ASN A 10 12.38 51.01 8.92
C ASN A 10 11.56 50.15 7.97
N LEU A 11 11.60 50.46 6.67
CA LEU A 11 10.99 49.61 5.65
C LEU A 11 11.65 48.22 5.64
N ARG A 12 12.98 48.11 5.56
CA ARG A 12 13.64 46.78 5.58
C ARG A 12 13.25 45.92 6.78
N ASN A 13 13.21 46.49 7.97
CA ASN A 13 12.82 45.76 9.18
C ASN A 13 11.38 45.22 9.11
N VAL A 14 10.46 45.97 8.49
CA VAL A 14 9.07 45.55 8.29
C VAL A 14 8.99 44.42 7.26
N TRP A 15 9.73 44.52 6.16
CA TRP A 15 9.78 43.48 5.13
C TRP A 15 10.44 42.19 5.65
N ASP A 16 11.50 42.31 6.46
CA ASP A 16 12.16 41.16 7.09
C ASP A 16 11.26 40.51 8.15
N GLY A 17 10.48 41.30 8.90
CA GLY A 17 9.49 40.78 9.85
C GLY A 17 8.32 40.05 9.19
N HIS A 18 7.82 40.57 8.07
CA HIS A 18 6.77 39.89 7.31
C HIS A 18 7.25 38.55 6.73
N LYS A 19 8.49 38.53 6.24
CA LYS A 19 9.10 37.31 5.71
C LYS A 19 9.32 36.24 6.78
N LEU A 20 9.57 36.64 8.03
CA LEU A 20 9.66 35.70 9.15
C LEU A 20 8.29 35.12 9.51
N LEU A 21 7.24 35.94 9.53
CA LEU A 21 5.86 35.47 9.73
C LEU A 21 5.44 34.48 8.64
N ASP A 22 5.71 34.78 7.38
CA ASP A 22 5.39 33.89 6.25
C ASP A 22 6.12 32.53 6.37
N LEU A 23 7.31 32.51 6.98
CA LEU A 23 8.06 31.27 7.23
C LEU A 23 7.51 30.49 8.42
N GLU A 24 7.16 31.16 9.51
CA GLU A 24 6.55 30.54 10.69
C GLU A 24 5.19 29.92 10.35
N GLU A 25 4.38 30.59 9.52
CA GLU A 25 3.11 30.04 9.02
C GLU A 25 3.35 28.79 8.17
N LEU A 26 4.34 28.83 7.27
CA LEU A 26 4.68 27.68 6.43
C LEU A 26 5.24 26.50 7.25
N GLU A 27 6.04 26.76 8.27
CA GLU A 27 6.55 25.73 9.19
C GLU A 27 5.40 25.06 9.96
N SER A 28 4.45 25.84 10.46
CA SER A 28 3.26 25.33 11.16
C SER A 28 2.36 24.49 10.25
N ASP A 29 2.16 24.90 9.00
CA ASP A 29 1.37 24.15 8.03
C ASP A 29 2.02 22.79 7.73
N LEU A 30 3.35 22.77 7.56
CA LEU A 30 4.11 21.55 7.31
C LEU A 30 4.13 20.61 8.52
N GLU A 31 4.27 21.11 9.74
CA GLU A 31 4.17 20.29 10.95
C GLU A 31 2.80 19.62 11.06
N THR A 32 1.74 20.36 10.75
CA THR A 32 0.36 19.83 10.75
C THR A 32 0.19 18.72 9.71
N GLU A 33 0.73 18.89 8.50
CA GLU A 33 0.68 17.84 7.47
C GLU A 33 1.48 16.60 7.87
N LEU A 34 2.65 16.77 8.50
CA LEU A 34 3.46 15.65 8.99
C LEU A 34 2.74 14.87 10.08
N GLU A 35 2.13 15.54 11.06
CA GLU A 35 1.32 14.89 12.10
C GLU A 35 0.15 14.10 11.49
N HIS A 36 -0.48 14.65 10.45
CA HIS A 36 -1.57 13.97 9.75
C HIS A 36 -1.09 12.73 9.00
N ILE A 37 0.09 12.77 8.39
CA ILE A 37 0.72 11.61 7.74
C ILE A 37 1.07 10.56 8.79
N ASP A 38 1.75 10.94 9.87
CA ASP A 38 2.15 10.01 10.92
C ASP A 38 0.95 9.30 11.55
N PHE A 39 -0.14 10.03 11.81
CA PHE A 39 -1.38 9.43 12.32
C PHE A 39 -2.01 8.43 11.35
N ASN A 40 -2.07 8.77 10.06
CA ASN A 40 -2.74 7.93 9.06
C ASN A 40 -1.90 6.70 8.65
N TYR A 41 -0.58 6.78 8.78
CA TYR A 41 0.34 5.76 8.29
C TYR A 41 1.08 5.03 9.41
N GLU A 42 0.57 5.08 10.64
CA GLU A 42 1.15 4.35 11.77
C GLU A 42 1.15 2.82 11.51
N PRO A 43 2.32 2.17 11.42
CA PRO A 43 2.42 0.76 11.01
C PRO A 43 1.68 -0.21 11.94
N ALA A 44 1.46 0.18 13.19
CA ALA A 44 0.75 -0.62 14.19
C ALA A 44 -0.76 -0.62 14.00
N THR A 45 -1.33 0.41 13.35
CA THR A 45 -2.79 0.56 13.12
C THR A 45 -3.19 0.20 11.70
N LEU A 46 -2.24 0.13 10.77
CA LEU A 46 -2.47 -0.32 9.40
C LEU A 46 -2.94 -1.78 9.37
N VAL A 47 -4.19 -1.97 8.97
CA VAL A 47 -4.77 -3.30 8.74
C VAL A 47 -4.17 -3.86 7.45
N LEU A 48 -3.25 -4.81 7.60
CA LEU A 48 -2.69 -5.54 6.47
C LEU A 48 -3.73 -6.53 5.94
N ASP A 49 -4.14 -6.34 4.69
CA ASP A 49 -4.96 -7.33 3.99
C ASP A 49 -4.16 -8.63 3.83
N LYS A 50 -4.67 -9.69 4.46
CA LYS A 50 -4.11 -11.03 4.31
C LYS A 50 -4.61 -11.62 3.01
N HIS A 51 -3.79 -11.51 1.97
CA HIS A 51 -3.97 -12.32 0.78
C HIS A 51 -3.52 -13.75 1.06
N GLU A 52 -4.47 -14.66 1.22
CA GLU A 52 -4.18 -16.10 1.21
C GLU A 52 -3.74 -16.48 -0.20
N VAL A 53 -2.47 -16.87 -0.34
CA VAL A 53 -1.95 -17.45 -1.58
C VAL A 53 -2.29 -18.93 -1.56
N PRO A 54 -3.17 -19.44 -2.45
CA PRO A 54 -3.45 -20.86 -2.52
C PRO A 54 -2.18 -21.61 -2.97
N PRO A 55 -1.99 -22.86 -2.49
CA PRO A 55 -0.83 -23.65 -2.88
C PRO A 55 -0.80 -23.83 -4.40
N CYS A 56 0.39 -23.66 -4.98
CA CYS A 56 0.62 -23.93 -6.39
C CYS A 56 0.58 -25.44 -6.64
N LYS A 57 0.30 -25.86 -7.88
CA LYS A 57 0.31 -27.29 -8.26
C LYS A 57 1.66 -27.99 -7.97
N GLY A 58 2.76 -27.23 -7.92
CA GLY A 58 4.08 -27.73 -7.54
C GLY A 58 4.30 -27.91 -6.04
N ASP A 59 3.47 -27.28 -5.20
CA ASP A 59 3.53 -27.41 -3.73
C ASP A 59 2.83 -28.70 -3.25
N ILE A 60 2.14 -29.40 -4.15
CA ILE A 60 1.41 -30.63 -3.85
C ILE A 60 2.37 -31.81 -4.01
N SER A 61 2.79 -32.41 -2.90
CA SER A 61 3.48 -33.70 -2.91
C SER A 61 2.48 -34.81 -3.21
N VAL A 62 2.73 -35.59 -4.26
CA VAL A 62 1.94 -36.78 -4.59
C VAL A 62 2.72 -38.00 -4.14
N ASP A 63 2.25 -38.66 -3.07
CA ASP A 63 2.93 -39.84 -2.51
C ASP A 63 2.83 -41.07 -3.42
N GLN A 64 1.66 -41.28 -4.02
CA GLN A 64 1.41 -42.44 -4.87
C GLN A 64 0.44 -42.10 -6.00
N VAL A 65 0.86 -42.41 -7.23
CA VAL A 65 0.00 -42.39 -8.42
C VAL A 65 -0.32 -43.84 -8.76
N GLN A 66 -1.60 -44.19 -8.80
CA GLN A 66 -2.05 -45.51 -9.24
C GLN A 66 -2.78 -45.37 -10.57
N LEU A 67 -2.27 -46.06 -11.59
CA LEU A 67 -3.00 -46.25 -12.84
C LEU A 67 -3.92 -47.45 -12.65
N VAL A 68 -5.22 -47.21 -12.53
CA VAL A 68 -6.21 -48.29 -12.45
C VAL A 68 -6.75 -48.55 -13.84
N TRP A 69 -6.52 -49.75 -14.34
CA TRP A 69 -7.18 -50.23 -15.55
C TRP A 69 -8.37 -51.10 -15.13
N LEU A 70 -9.57 -50.55 -15.27
CA LEU A 70 -10.80 -51.25 -14.94
C LEU A 70 -11.25 -52.04 -16.18
N PRO A 71 -11.47 -53.36 -16.06
CA PRO A 71 -12.07 -54.13 -17.14
C PRO A 71 -13.46 -53.57 -17.45
N SER A 72 -13.78 -53.48 -18.73
CA SER A 72 -15.08 -53.03 -19.20
C SER A 72 -15.61 -54.00 -20.23
N SER A 73 -16.88 -54.35 -20.11
CA SER A 73 -17.64 -55.14 -21.07
C SER A 73 -18.57 -54.24 -21.88
N ILE A 74 -18.93 -54.69 -23.08
CA ILE A 74 -19.87 -53.98 -23.95
C ILE A 74 -21.21 -54.71 -23.85
N ASP A 75 -22.26 -54.00 -23.44
CA ASP A 75 -23.63 -54.52 -23.41
C ASP A 75 -24.17 -54.72 -24.85
N SER A 76 -25.22 -55.52 -24.98
CA SER A 76 -26.02 -55.72 -26.20
C SER A 76 -26.47 -54.43 -26.89
N ASN A 77 -26.56 -53.33 -26.14
CA ASN A 77 -26.90 -51.99 -26.62
C ASN A 77 -25.67 -51.16 -27.09
N GLY A 78 -24.46 -51.72 -27.03
CA GLY A 78 -23.22 -51.05 -27.44
C GLY A 78 -22.63 -50.10 -26.39
N PHE A 79 -23.17 -50.07 -25.17
CA PHE A 79 -22.65 -49.24 -24.08
C PHE A 79 -21.59 -49.98 -23.26
N SER A 80 -20.49 -49.29 -22.95
CA SER A 80 -19.46 -49.82 -22.05
C SER A 80 -19.96 -49.80 -20.61
N GLN A 81 -19.91 -50.96 -19.95
CA GLN A 81 -20.18 -51.09 -18.52
C GLN A 81 -18.92 -51.59 -17.82
N PRO A 82 -18.64 -51.13 -16.60
CA PRO A 82 -17.55 -51.66 -15.80
C PRO A 82 -17.86 -53.09 -15.34
N GLU A 83 -16.87 -53.97 -15.44
CA GLU A 83 -16.95 -55.36 -15.00
C GLU A 83 -16.53 -55.42 -13.51
N TYR A 84 -17.49 -55.26 -12.59
CA TYR A 84 -17.27 -55.40 -11.14
C TYR A 84 -17.73 -56.77 -10.64
#